data_AF-A0A1H4JGZ6-F1
#
_entry.id   AF-A0A1H4JGZ6-F1
#
_cell.length_a   1.000
_cell.length_b   1.000
_cell.length_c   1.000
_cell.angle_alpha   90.00
_cell.angle_beta   90.00
_cell.angle_gamma   90.00
#
_symmetry.space_group_name_H-M   'P 1'
#
loop_
_entity.id
_entity.type
_entity.pdbx_description
1 polymer ?
#
loop_
_entity_poly.entity_id
_entity_poly.type
_entity_poly.pdbx_seq_one_letter_code
_entity_poly.pdbx_strand_id
1 'polypeptide(L)'
;MRKTFSAVLLSIVITTTSSIYAVHAEPLVPSQETQEKLTQDTLLTTLSPHIQEAIANYYGYPKQFALFWTKILDIKRKSEGEYTFTVKLQARTFEHAHSSPIGIETITMDVSPFGVKIINFEHKGDEWEQKIEQFNKELLNDIIKTFNLDLTYFKKYEYRQLEYLAEQGNGNFVSIHNIIEEIVKELNKDIKPPYKNFINPFTFVKDDKAYILFKKADGTNFVYTFKKNDNTWIVIKKESKQGKKMPKELLWYMYKHLIYIMLGSITMR
;
A
#
# COMPACT_ATOMS: atom_id res chain seq x y z
N MET A 1 -73.57 63.85 -6.10
CA MET A 1 -72.68 64.79 -6.81
C MET A 1 -71.28 64.70 -6.22
N ARG A 2 -70.26 64.58 -7.09
CA ARG A 2 -68.81 64.87 -6.92
C ARG A 2 -68.09 64.26 -5.70
N LYS A 3 -67.21 63.28 -5.93
CA LYS A 3 -65.72 63.39 -5.95
C LYS A 3 -65.17 63.77 -4.56
N THR A 4 -64.37 62.93 -3.92
CA THR A 4 -62.95 62.81 -4.28
C THR A 4 -62.33 61.52 -3.72
N PHE A 5 -61.56 60.86 -4.58
CA PHE A 5 -60.51 59.92 -4.20
C PHE A 5 -59.44 60.67 -3.40
N SER A 6 -59.05 60.15 -2.23
CA SER A 6 -57.75 60.44 -1.63
C SER A 6 -57.03 59.12 -1.44
N ALA A 7 -56.17 58.82 -2.42
CA ALA A 7 -55.11 57.83 -2.26
C ALA A 7 -53.98 58.50 -1.46
N VAL A 8 -53.61 57.89 -0.33
CA VAL A 8 -52.34 58.19 0.34
C VAL A 8 -51.62 56.87 0.51
N LEU A 9 -50.48 56.76 -0.16
CA LEU A 9 -49.57 55.63 -0.16
C LEU A 9 -49.10 55.32 1.26
N LEU A 10 -49.31 54.07 1.69
CA LEU A 10 -48.63 53.50 2.84
C LEU A 10 -47.22 53.08 2.38
N SER A 11 -46.22 53.89 2.67
CA SER A 11 -44.81 53.53 2.45
C SER A 11 -44.37 52.57 3.56
N ILE A 12 -44.33 51.28 3.25
CA ILE A 12 -43.77 50.26 4.14
C ILE A 12 -42.24 50.34 4.04
N VAL A 13 -41.60 50.93 5.04
CA VAL A 13 -40.15 50.83 5.23
C VAL A 13 -39.86 49.50 5.91
N ILE A 14 -39.44 48.49 5.13
CA ILE A 14 -38.93 47.24 5.67
C ILE A 14 -37.48 47.49 6.11
N THR A 15 -37.26 47.74 7.39
CA THR A 15 -35.93 47.68 7.98
C THR A 15 -35.56 46.21 8.19
N THR A 16 -34.76 45.64 7.28
CA THR A 16 -34.16 44.33 7.52
C THR A 16 -33.00 44.52 8.49
N THR A 17 -33.24 44.24 9.78
CA THR A 17 -32.15 44.00 10.72
C THR A 17 -31.48 42.69 10.33
N SER A 18 -30.41 42.79 9.55
CA SER A 18 -29.48 41.67 9.39
C SER A 18 -28.76 41.51 10.72
N SER A 19 -29.29 40.65 11.58
CA SER A 19 -28.50 40.09 12.68
C SER A 19 -27.32 39.37 12.04
N ILE A 20 -26.15 40.02 12.06
CA ILE A 20 -24.89 39.34 11.85
C ILE A 20 -24.78 38.37 13.02
N TYR A 21 -25.28 37.15 12.84
CA TYR A 21 -24.78 36.05 13.64
C TYR A 21 -23.31 35.94 13.26
N ALA A 22 -22.45 36.57 14.06
CA ALA A 22 -21.09 36.14 14.15
C ALA A 22 -21.20 34.66 14.53
N VAL A 23 -21.00 33.78 13.56
CA VAL A 23 -20.72 32.37 13.83
C VAL A 23 -19.38 32.40 14.54
N HIS A 24 -19.42 32.61 15.85
CA HIS A 24 -18.34 32.27 16.73
C HIS A 24 -18.21 30.76 16.63
N ALA A 25 -17.39 30.30 15.69
CA ALA A 25 -16.77 28.99 15.85
C ALA A 25 -16.03 29.07 17.19
N GLU A 26 -16.51 28.34 18.18
CA GLU A 26 -15.70 28.11 19.38
C GLU A 26 -14.34 27.60 18.89
N PRO A 27 -13.21 28.19 19.33
CA PRO A 27 -11.93 27.61 19.02
C PRO A 27 -11.96 26.16 19.50
N LEU A 28 -11.67 25.22 18.60
CA LEU A 28 -11.38 23.84 18.96
C LEU A 28 -10.33 23.89 20.08
N VAL A 29 -10.76 23.69 21.33
CA VAL A 29 -9.86 23.49 22.45
C VAL A 29 -9.00 22.29 22.03
N PRO A 30 -7.67 22.44 21.87
CA PRO A 30 -6.82 21.29 21.62
C PRO A 30 -7.12 20.29 22.74
N SER A 31 -7.53 19.08 22.40
CA SER A 31 -7.73 18.05 23.43
C SER A 31 -6.44 17.96 24.23
N GLN A 32 -6.52 18.29 25.51
CA GLN A 32 -5.35 18.38 26.37
C GLN A 32 -4.66 17.01 26.37
N GLU A 33 -3.44 16.93 25.86
CA GLU A 33 -2.73 15.65 25.75
C GLU A 33 -2.52 15.07 27.15
N THR A 34 -3.00 13.83 27.36
CA THR A 34 -2.84 13.16 28.64
C THR A 34 -1.43 12.56 28.74
N GLN A 35 -0.89 12.49 29.95
CA GLN A 35 0.41 11.84 30.18
C GLN A 35 0.40 10.37 29.73
N GLU A 36 -0.75 9.71 29.84
CA GLU A 36 -0.94 8.34 29.33
C GLU A 36 -0.76 8.28 27.81
N LYS A 37 -1.41 9.18 27.06
CA LYS A 37 -1.27 9.27 25.59
C LYS A 37 0.19 9.53 25.21
N LEU A 38 0.85 10.50 25.85
CA LEU A 38 2.25 10.81 25.60
C LEU A 38 3.17 9.60 25.88
N THR A 39 2.87 8.82 26.92
CA THR A 39 3.61 7.60 27.26
C THR A 39 3.41 6.52 26.18
N GLN A 40 2.18 6.33 25.70
CA GLN A 40 1.89 5.39 24.62
C GLN A 40 2.56 5.81 23.30
N ASP A 41 2.47 7.09 22.93
CA ASP A 41 3.09 7.63 21.71
C ASP A 41 4.62 7.53 21.76
N THR A 42 5.21 7.73 22.94
CA THR A 42 6.66 7.53 23.16
C THR A 42 7.04 6.06 23.00
N LEU A 43 6.25 5.13 23.55
CA LEU A 43 6.48 3.69 23.38
C LEU A 43 6.36 3.28 21.91
N LEU A 44 5.32 3.73 21.20
CA LEU A 44 5.14 3.45 19.77
C LEU A 44 6.29 4.01 18.92
N THR A 45 6.74 5.23 19.24
CA THR A 45 7.90 5.84 18.57
C THR A 45 9.15 4.99 18.78
N THR A 46 9.37 4.50 20.00
CA THR A 46 10.51 3.63 20.35
C THR A 46 10.44 2.27 19.64
N LEU A 47 9.25 1.69 19.52
CA LEU A 47 9.04 0.39 18.85
C LEU A 47 8.99 0.50 17.32
N SER A 48 8.90 1.70 16.75
CA SER A 48 8.72 1.94 15.31
C SER A 48 9.72 1.20 14.41
N PRO A 49 11.04 1.18 14.69
CA PRO A 49 12.00 0.42 13.88
C PRO A 49 11.69 -1.08 13.84
N HIS A 50 11.25 -1.65 14.96
CA HIS A 50 10.90 -3.07 15.08
C HIS A 50 9.55 -3.40 14.40
N ILE A 51 8.60 -2.45 14.42
CA ILE A 51 7.37 -2.54 13.64
C ILE A 51 7.72 -2.58 12.15
N GLN A 52 8.56 -1.65 11.68
CA GLN A 52 8.97 -1.58 10.28
C GLN A 52 9.71 -2.84 9.83
N GLU A 53 10.61 -3.37 10.67
CA GLU A 53 11.33 -4.62 10.42
C GLU A 53 10.37 -5.81 10.32
N ALA A 54 9.43 -5.96 11.26
CA ALA A 54 8.44 -7.04 11.24
C ALA A 54 7.59 -7.00 9.95
N ILE A 55 7.15 -5.80 9.55
CA ILE A 55 6.39 -5.58 8.31
C ILE A 55 7.26 -5.94 7.09
N ALA A 56 8.51 -5.47 7.04
CA ALA A 56 9.41 -5.75 5.91
C ALA A 56 9.73 -7.24 5.78
N ASN A 57 9.91 -7.94 6.90
CA ASN A 57 10.15 -9.38 6.92
C ASN A 57 8.93 -10.17 6.41
N TYR A 58 7.71 -9.75 6.74
CA TYR A 58 6.49 -10.40 6.25
C TYR A 58 6.29 -10.18 4.74
N TYR A 59 6.38 -8.94 4.27
CA TYR A 59 6.10 -8.61 2.87
C TYR A 59 7.30 -8.85 1.93
N GLY A 60 8.51 -8.96 2.46
CA GLY A 60 9.75 -9.04 1.68
C GLY A 60 10.22 -7.69 1.12
N TYR A 61 9.61 -6.59 1.55
CA TYR A 61 9.98 -5.21 1.27
C TYR A 61 9.32 -4.28 2.32
N PRO A 62 9.87 -3.09 2.60
CA PRO A 62 9.27 -2.15 3.53
C PRO A 62 7.95 -1.60 2.98
N LYS A 63 6.86 -1.84 3.71
CA LYS A 63 5.53 -1.24 3.46
C LYS A 63 5.29 -0.11 4.46
N GLN A 64 4.62 0.96 4.01
CA GLN A 64 4.37 2.12 4.86
C GLN A 64 3.30 1.80 5.91
N PHE A 65 3.46 2.36 7.10
CA PHE A 65 2.45 2.40 8.15
C PHE A 65 2.51 3.77 8.83
N ALA A 66 1.46 4.13 9.56
CA ALA A 66 1.40 5.40 10.27
C ALA A 66 1.29 5.19 11.78
N LEU A 67 2.16 5.86 12.54
CA LEU A 67 2.17 5.78 14.00
C LEU A 67 0.83 6.25 14.60
N PHE A 68 0.22 7.29 14.05
CA PHE A 68 -1.07 7.82 14.52
C PHE A 68 -2.26 6.84 14.33
N TRP A 69 -2.10 5.81 13.50
CA TRP A 69 -3.09 4.73 13.34
C TRP A 69 -2.73 3.46 14.10
N THR A 70 -1.52 3.40 14.65
CA THR A 70 -1.03 2.23 15.36
C THR A 70 -1.59 2.22 16.77
N LYS A 71 -2.06 1.07 17.23
CA LYS A 71 -2.72 0.92 18.53
C LYS A 71 -2.01 -0.12 19.37
N ILE A 72 -1.69 0.23 20.61
CA ILE A 72 -1.31 -0.75 21.62
C ILE A 72 -2.60 -1.47 22.03
N LEU A 73 -2.63 -2.80 21.88
CA LEU A 73 -3.77 -3.63 22.25
C LEU A 73 -3.63 -4.19 23.67
N ASP A 74 -2.41 -4.54 24.08
CA ASP A 74 -2.12 -5.15 25.38
C ASP A 74 -0.65 -4.95 25.77
N ILE A 75 -0.39 -4.75 27.06
CA ILE A 75 0.95 -4.75 27.66
C ILE A 75 0.90 -5.62 28.90
N LYS A 76 1.69 -6.70 28.91
CA LYS A 76 1.79 -7.61 30.05
C LYS A 76 3.21 -7.71 30.54
N ARG A 77 3.43 -7.41 31.82
CA ARG A 77 4.70 -7.75 32.47
C ARG A 77 4.81 -9.27 32.57
N LYS A 78 5.97 -9.83 32.25
CA LYS A 78 6.16 -11.29 32.29
C LYS A 78 6.23 -11.84 33.71
N SER A 79 6.84 -11.12 34.63
CA SER A 79 6.95 -11.49 36.04
C SER A 79 7.08 -10.24 36.91
N GLU A 80 6.57 -10.30 38.14
CA GLU A 80 6.65 -9.18 39.08
C GLU A 80 8.11 -8.79 39.36
N GLY A 81 8.39 -7.49 39.44
CA GLY A 81 9.75 -6.97 39.63
C GLY A 81 10.66 -7.00 38.38
N GLU A 82 10.32 -7.75 37.33
CA GLU A 82 11.10 -7.77 36.08
C GLU A 82 10.73 -6.64 35.13
N TYR A 83 11.69 -6.15 34.34
CA TYR A 83 11.48 -5.12 33.31
C TYR A 83 11.26 -5.69 31.91
N THR A 84 10.66 -6.88 31.84
CA THR A 84 10.34 -7.55 30.57
C THR A 84 8.84 -7.58 30.35
N PHE A 85 8.42 -7.20 29.15
CA PHE A 85 7.02 -7.03 28.78
C PHE A 85 6.71 -7.76 27.47
N THR A 86 5.53 -8.37 27.41
CA THR A 86 4.89 -8.73 26.15
C THR A 86 4.01 -7.57 25.73
N VAL A 87 4.32 -6.97 24.56
CA VAL A 87 3.53 -5.88 23.97
C VAL A 87 2.83 -6.41 22.73
N LYS A 88 1.50 -6.29 22.69
CA LYS A 88 0.70 -6.58 21.49
C LYS A 88 0.20 -5.27 20.91
N LEU A 89 0.45 -5.04 19.62
CA LEU A 89 0.01 -3.84 18.92
C LEU A 89 -0.63 -4.19 17.57
N GLN A 90 -1.37 -3.23 17.02
CA GLN A 90 -1.96 -3.29 15.69
C GLN A 90 -1.46 -2.11 14.85
N ALA A 91 -0.88 -2.39 13.69
CA ALA A 91 -0.48 -1.40 12.69
C ALA A 91 -1.32 -1.54 11.42
N ARG A 92 -1.51 -0.45 10.68
CA ARG A 92 -2.18 -0.45 9.38
C ARG A 92 -1.17 -0.16 8.28
N THR A 93 -1.01 -1.09 7.35
CA THR A 93 -0.09 -0.94 6.22
C THR A 93 -0.80 -0.47 4.96
N PHE A 94 -0.11 0.32 4.14
CA PHE A 94 -0.62 0.85 2.88
C PHE A 94 0.53 1.09 1.89
N GLU A 95 0.21 1.16 0.59
CA GLU A 95 1.20 1.41 -0.48
C GLU A 95 1.09 2.80 -1.13
N HIS A 96 -0.07 3.44 -1.03
CA HIS A 96 -0.35 4.75 -1.62
C HIS A 96 -0.86 5.71 -0.54
N ALA A 97 -1.44 6.87 -0.90
CA ALA A 97 -1.91 7.90 0.03
C ALA A 97 -3.01 7.39 0.98
N HIS A 98 -2.63 6.52 1.93
CA HIS A 98 -3.48 5.96 2.97
C HIS A 98 -4.71 5.21 2.43
N SER A 99 -4.63 4.66 1.21
CA SER A 99 -5.73 4.02 0.49
C SER A 99 -5.57 2.50 0.40
N SER A 100 -6.68 1.80 0.17
CA SER A 100 -6.69 0.36 -0.10
C SER A 100 -5.75 -0.05 -1.25
N PRO A 101 -5.19 -1.28 -1.19
CA PRO A 101 -5.40 -2.29 -0.15
C PRO A 101 -4.70 -1.96 1.18
N ILE A 102 -5.44 -2.10 2.29
CA ILE A 102 -4.94 -1.90 3.66
C ILE A 102 -4.71 -3.27 4.31
N GLY A 103 -3.50 -3.48 4.83
CA GLY A 103 -3.20 -4.60 5.70
C GLY A 103 -3.36 -4.22 7.17
N ILE A 104 -4.00 -5.07 7.96
CA ILE A 104 -4.08 -4.93 9.42
C ILE A 104 -3.12 -5.93 10.04
N GLU A 105 -2.01 -5.42 10.57
CA GLU A 105 -0.94 -6.23 11.13
C GLU A 105 -1.06 -6.25 12.65
N THR A 106 -1.19 -7.42 13.24
CA THR A 106 -1.15 -7.60 14.69
C THR A 106 0.20 -8.19 15.06
N ILE A 107 0.99 -7.42 15.80
CA ILE A 107 2.38 -7.75 16.12
C ILE A 107 2.51 -7.93 17.63
N THR A 108 3.07 -9.07 18.04
CA THR A 108 3.39 -9.35 19.43
C THR A 108 4.90 -9.32 19.60
N MET A 109 5.38 -8.55 20.57
CA MET A 109 6.80 -8.31 20.83
C MET A 109 7.15 -8.64 22.27
N ASP A 110 8.35 -9.19 22.47
CA ASP A 110 9.05 -9.18 23.74
C ASP A 110 9.87 -7.89 23.82
N VAL A 111 9.64 -7.10 24.86
CA VAL A 111 10.36 -5.84 25.11
C VAL A 111 11.08 -5.96 26.43
N SER A 112 12.41 -5.88 26.39
CA SER A 112 13.27 -6.07 27.56
C SER A 112 14.40 -5.03 27.58
N PRO A 113 15.17 -4.91 28.68
CA PRO A 113 16.37 -4.07 28.72
C PRO A 113 17.46 -4.48 27.70
N PHE A 114 17.37 -5.69 27.15
CA PHE A 114 18.32 -6.22 26.16
C PHE A 114 17.85 -6.02 24.71
N GLY A 115 16.69 -5.39 24.50
CA GLY A 115 16.14 -5.09 23.18
C GLY A 115 14.74 -5.66 22.97
N VAL A 116 14.29 -5.59 21.71
CA VAL A 116 12.96 -6.00 21.28
C VAL A 116 13.06 -7.21 20.36
N LYS A 117 12.24 -8.23 20.62
CA LYS A 117 12.12 -9.42 19.77
C LYS A 117 10.69 -9.60 19.30
N ILE A 118 10.49 -9.82 18.00
CA ILE A 118 9.18 -10.19 17.46
C ILE A 118 8.85 -11.63 17.88
N ILE A 119 7.71 -11.82 18.55
CA ILE A 119 7.18 -13.12 18.97
C ILE A 119 6.23 -13.67 17.92
N ASN A 120 5.34 -12.81 17.39
CA ASN A 120 4.31 -13.21 16.44
C ASN A 120 3.93 -12.06 15.50
N PHE A 121 3.52 -12.40 14.29
CA PHE A 121 3.01 -11.47 13.28
C PHE A 121 1.78 -12.10 12.62
N GLU A 122 0.63 -11.48 12.79
CA GLU A 122 -0.64 -11.89 12.19
C GLU A 122 -1.09 -10.83 11.19
N HIS A 123 -1.29 -11.22 9.93
CA HIS A 123 -1.77 -10.34 8.88
C HIS A 123 -3.26 -10.56 8.58
N LYS A 124 -3.99 -9.47 8.38
CA LYS A 124 -5.36 -9.48 7.86
C LYS A 124 -5.56 -8.37 6.83
N GLY A 125 -5.64 -8.75 5.56
CA GLY A 125 -5.98 -7.83 4.46
C GLY A 125 -7.45 -7.39 4.46
N ASP A 126 -7.71 -6.24 3.83
CA ASP A 126 -9.05 -5.75 3.55
C ASP A 126 -9.73 -6.50 2.38
N GLU A 127 -10.97 -6.12 2.05
CA GLU A 127 -11.72 -6.72 0.94
C GLU A 127 -11.02 -6.54 -0.41
N TRP A 128 -10.24 -5.45 -0.57
CA TRP A 128 -9.49 -5.19 -1.79
C TRP A 128 -8.30 -6.11 -1.94
N GLU A 129 -7.58 -6.40 -0.85
CA GLU A 129 -6.49 -7.37 -0.85
C GLU A 129 -6.99 -8.75 -1.30
N GLN A 130 -8.14 -9.21 -0.78
CA GLN A 130 -8.76 -10.48 -1.20
C GLN A 130 -9.18 -10.46 -2.68
N LYS A 131 -9.78 -9.35 -3.14
CA LYS A 131 -10.17 -9.19 -4.54
C LYS A 131 -8.96 -9.22 -5.47
N ILE A 132 -7.86 -8.57 -5.07
CA ILE A 132 -6.62 -8.58 -5.83
C ILE A 132 -5.99 -9.98 -5.82
N GLU A 133 -5.97 -10.69 -4.70
CA GLU A 133 -5.42 -12.04 -4.62
C GLU A 133 -6.17 -12.99 -5.59
N GLN A 134 -7.50 -12.93 -5.59
CA GLN A 134 -8.31 -13.71 -6.52
C GLN A 134 -8.04 -13.31 -7.98
N PHE A 135 -7.94 -12.02 -8.29
CA PHE A 135 -7.59 -11.52 -9.62
C PHE A 135 -6.21 -12.03 -10.06
N ASN A 136 -5.22 -11.95 -9.17
CA ASN A 136 -3.85 -12.42 -9.41
C ASN A 136 -3.83 -13.92 -9.71
N LYS A 137 -4.59 -14.71 -8.94
CA LYS A 137 -4.72 -16.15 -9.12
C LYS A 137 -5.34 -16.50 -10.47
N GLU A 138 -6.42 -15.85 -10.86
CA GLU A 138 -7.05 -16.07 -12.17
C GLU A 138 -6.15 -15.69 -13.34
N LEU A 139 -5.51 -14.53 -13.25
CA LEU A 139 -4.58 -14.05 -14.27
C LEU A 139 -3.40 -15.01 -14.45
N LEU A 140 -2.75 -15.41 -13.36
CA LEU A 140 -1.62 -16.34 -13.39
C LEU A 140 -2.05 -17.70 -13.94
N ASN A 141 -3.19 -18.23 -13.50
CA ASN A 141 -3.72 -19.50 -14.00
C ASN A 141 -3.96 -19.46 -15.51
N ASP A 142 -4.50 -18.36 -16.03
CA ASP A 142 -4.71 -18.20 -17.47
C ASP A 142 -3.40 -18.19 -18.25
N ILE A 143 -2.37 -17.46 -17.77
CA ILE A 143 -1.04 -17.43 -18.40
C ILE A 143 -0.38 -18.82 -18.35
N ILE A 144 -0.33 -19.43 -17.16
CA ILE A 144 0.30 -20.74 -16.94
C ILE A 144 -0.30 -21.81 -17.86
N LYS A 145 -1.63 -21.86 -17.97
CA LYS A 145 -2.32 -22.78 -18.89
C LYS A 145 -2.04 -22.46 -20.35
N THR A 146 -2.06 -21.18 -20.74
CA THR A 146 -1.82 -20.74 -22.14
C THR A 146 -0.43 -21.16 -22.67
N PHE A 147 0.56 -21.19 -21.79
CA PHE A 147 1.94 -21.53 -22.13
C PHE A 147 2.39 -22.91 -21.63
N ASN A 148 1.50 -23.66 -20.98
CA ASN A 148 1.78 -24.96 -20.37
C ASN A 148 3.03 -24.92 -19.48
N LEU A 149 3.11 -23.92 -18.60
CA LEU A 149 4.25 -23.70 -17.72
C LEU A 149 4.15 -24.59 -16.47
N ASP A 150 5.28 -25.15 -16.04
CA ASP A 150 5.42 -25.72 -14.70
C ASP A 150 6.30 -24.79 -13.85
N LEU A 151 5.66 -24.17 -12.85
CA LEU A 151 6.29 -23.21 -11.94
C LEU A 151 6.34 -23.73 -10.49
N THR A 152 6.05 -25.02 -10.27
CA THR A 152 5.93 -25.64 -8.94
C THR A 152 7.14 -25.38 -8.05
N TYR A 153 8.35 -25.43 -8.63
CA TYR A 153 9.62 -25.28 -7.92
C TYR A 153 10.27 -23.91 -8.10
N PHE A 154 9.54 -22.93 -8.64
CA PHE A 154 10.04 -21.57 -8.80
C PHE A 154 9.63 -20.72 -7.61
N LYS A 155 10.57 -19.91 -7.11
CA LYS A 155 10.22 -18.87 -6.14
C LYS A 155 9.55 -17.73 -6.89
N LYS A 156 8.31 -17.41 -6.49
CA LYS A 156 7.55 -16.25 -6.98
C LYS A 156 8.04 -14.98 -6.28
N TYR A 157 8.19 -13.92 -7.05
CA TYR A 157 8.43 -12.56 -6.58
C TYR A 157 7.41 -11.61 -7.19
N GLU A 158 6.89 -10.73 -6.35
CA GLU A 158 6.11 -9.58 -6.78
C GLU A 158 7.01 -8.43 -7.21
N TYR A 159 6.44 -7.47 -7.93
CA TYR A 159 7.14 -6.28 -8.41
C TYR A 159 7.91 -5.57 -7.28
N ARG A 160 7.26 -5.26 -6.14
CA ARG A 160 7.89 -4.52 -5.02
C ARG A 160 9.02 -5.29 -4.35
N GLN A 161 8.89 -6.61 -4.27
CA GLN A 161 9.94 -7.46 -3.71
C GLN A 161 11.19 -7.42 -4.58
N LEU A 162 11.03 -7.44 -5.91
CA LEU A 162 12.16 -7.32 -6.83
C LEU A 162 12.78 -5.93 -6.85
N GLU A 163 11.94 -4.89 -6.84
CA GLU A 163 12.38 -3.49 -6.71
C GLU A 163 13.27 -3.34 -5.47
N TYR A 164 12.77 -3.76 -4.31
CA TYR A 164 13.53 -3.70 -3.07
C TYR A 164 14.84 -4.50 -3.13
N LEU A 165 14.82 -5.73 -3.64
CA LEU A 165 16.04 -6.54 -3.76
C LEU A 165 17.07 -5.92 -4.72
N ALA A 166 16.62 -5.28 -5.80
CA ALA A 166 17.49 -4.57 -6.72
C ALA A 166 18.13 -3.33 -6.05
N GLU A 167 17.35 -2.56 -5.29
CA GLU A 167 17.81 -1.37 -4.54
C GLU A 167 18.83 -1.72 -3.45
N GLN A 168 18.69 -2.88 -2.78
CA GLN A 168 19.65 -3.36 -1.79
C GLN A 168 20.99 -3.82 -2.40
N GLY A 169 21.21 -3.61 -3.70
CA GLY A 169 22.46 -3.97 -4.37
C GLY A 169 22.61 -5.47 -4.63
N ASN A 170 21.52 -6.24 -4.58
CA ASN A 170 21.55 -7.62 -5.06
C ASN A 170 21.61 -7.60 -6.59
N GLY A 171 22.82 -7.49 -7.14
CA GLY A 171 23.09 -7.35 -8.57
C GLY A 171 22.40 -8.39 -9.44
N ASN A 172 22.08 -9.57 -8.87
CA ASN A 172 21.30 -10.60 -9.53
C ASN A 172 19.87 -10.18 -9.90
N PHE A 173 19.28 -9.17 -9.27
CA PHE A 173 17.90 -8.76 -9.56
C PHE A 173 17.80 -7.44 -10.33
N VAL A 174 18.89 -6.66 -10.38
CA VAL A 174 18.93 -5.37 -11.09
C VAL A 174 18.53 -5.51 -12.55
N SER A 175 19.09 -6.48 -13.27
CA SER A 175 18.80 -6.67 -14.69
C SER A 175 17.34 -7.11 -14.95
N ILE A 176 16.77 -7.92 -14.06
CA ILE A 176 15.35 -8.31 -14.13
C ILE A 176 14.47 -7.10 -13.84
N HIS A 177 14.76 -6.36 -12.77
CA HIS A 177 13.97 -5.22 -12.34
C HIS A 177 13.88 -4.14 -13.44
N ASN A 178 14.99 -3.80 -14.10
CA ASN A 178 15.00 -2.84 -15.20
C ASN A 178 14.02 -3.23 -16.33
N ILE A 179 13.94 -4.53 -16.66
CA ILE A 179 13.02 -5.02 -17.70
C ILE A 179 11.57 -4.97 -17.20
N ILE A 180 11.33 -5.27 -15.93
CA ILE A 180 10.02 -5.13 -15.33
C ILE A 180 9.56 -3.67 -15.34
N GLU A 181 10.43 -2.71 -15.05
CA GLU A 181 10.09 -1.29 -15.14
C GLU A 181 9.61 -0.90 -16.54
N GLU A 182 10.31 -1.35 -17.58
CA GLU A 182 9.90 -1.12 -18.98
C GLU A 182 8.52 -1.71 -19.26
N ILE A 183 8.28 -2.95 -18.81
CA ILE A 183 6.97 -3.61 -18.95
C ILE A 183 5.88 -2.81 -18.22
N VAL A 184 6.14 -2.36 -16.99
CA VAL A 184 5.18 -1.57 -16.19
C VAL A 184 4.90 -0.23 -16.86
N LYS A 185 5.92 0.46 -17.40
CA LYS A 185 5.76 1.71 -18.16
C LYS A 185 4.85 1.51 -19.37
N GLU A 186 5.02 0.41 -20.10
CA GLU A 186 4.15 0.07 -21.24
C GLU A 186 2.72 -0.26 -20.80
N LEU A 187 2.54 -1.10 -19.77
CA LEU A 187 1.22 -1.46 -19.24
C LEU A 187 0.46 -0.21 -18.73
N ASN A 188 1.16 0.72 -18.09
CA ASN A 188 0.54 1.91 -17.53
C ASN A 188 -0.10 2.84 -18.59
N LYS A 189 0.27 2.71 -19.87
CA LYS A 189 -0.38 3.44 -20.97
C LYS A 189 -1.84 3.03 -21.17
N ASP A 190 -2.22 1.83 -20.73
CA ASP A 190 -3.59 1.29 -20.85
C ASP A 190 -4.51 1.70 -19.68
N ILE A 191 -3.99 2.42 -18.68
CA ILE A 191 -4.79 2.87 -17.53
C ILE A 191 -5.82 3.90 -17.99
N LYS A 192 -7.10 3.56 -17.78
CA LYS A 192 -8.25 4.45 -18.00
C LYS A 192 -9.13 4.44 -16.75
N PRO A 193 -9.15 5.52 -15.94
CA PRO A 193 -10.01 5.59 -14.76
C PRO A 193 -11.49 5.30 -15.10
N PRO A 194 -12.27 4.76 -14.16
CA PRO A 194 -11.92 4.48 -12.76
C PRO A 194 -11.34 3.08 -12.49
N TYR A 195 -11.38 2.17 -13.47
CA TYR A 195 -10.98 0.78 -13.28
C TYR A 195 -10.00 0.29 -14.34
N LYS A 196 -9.14 -0.66 -13.95
CA LYS A 196 -8.25 -1.41 -14.84
C LYS A 196 -8.46 -2.92 -14.69
N ASN A 197 -7.85 -3.66 -15.59
CA ASN A 197 -7.95 -5.12 -15.69
C ASN A 197 -6.57 -5.78 -15.89
N PHE A 198 -5.53 -5.18 -15.35
CA PHE A 198 -4.18 -5.73 -15.33
C PHE A 198 -3.46 -5.25 -14.07
N ILE A 199 -2.36 -5.92 -13.77
CA ILE A 199 -1.54 -5.76 -12.58
C ILE A 199 -0.07 -5.75 -12.99
N ASN A 200 0.82 -5.48 -12.04
CA ASN A 200 2.25 -5.54 -12.29
C ASN A 200 2.71 -6.98 -12.62
N PRO A 201 3.82 -7.14 -13.37
CA PRO A 201 4.35 -8.46 -13.71
C PRO A 201 4.74 -9.28 -12.47
N PHE A 202 4.62 -10.60 -12.60
CA PHE A 202 5.17 -11.56 -11.64
C PHE A 202 6.44 -12.18 -12.17
N THR A 203 7.40 -12.39 -11.29
CA THR A 203 8.65 -13.07 -11.64
C THR A 203 8.77 -14.39 -10.90
N PHE A 204 9.24 -15.40 -11.60
CA PHE A 204 9.48 -16.73 -11.07
C PHE A 204 10.95 -17.05 -11.29
N VAL A 205 11.69 -17.39 -10.23
CA VAL A 205 13.13 -17.66 -10.32
C VAL A 205 13.45 -19.04 -9.74
N LYS A 206 14.27 -19.80 -10.46
CA LYS A 206 14.83 -21.08 -10.02
C LYS A 206 16.21 -21.27 -10.65
N ASP A 207 17.24 -21.42 -9.82
CA ASP A 207 18.62 -21.63 -10.24
C ASP A 207 19.08 -20.58 -11.27
N ASP A 208 19.38 -21.01 -12.50
CA ASP A 208 19.81 -20.17 -13.64
C ASP A 208 18.65 -19.82 -14.59
N LYS A 209 17.40 -20.09 -14.22
CA LYS A 209 16.20 -19.84 -15.04
C LYS A 209 15.23 -18.90 -14.34
N ALA A 210 14.64 -17.99 -15.11
CA ALA A 210 13.56 -17.16 -14.62
C ALA A 210 12.50 -16.89 -15.69
N TYR A 211 11.30 -16.54 -15.22
CA TYR A 211 10.19 -16.12 -16.07
C TYR A 211 9.60 -14.82 -15.55
N ILE A 212 9.28 -13.90 -16.44
CA ILE A 212 8.38 -12.79 -16.14
C ILE A 212 7.06 -13.06 -16.86
N LEU A 213 5.97 -13.07 -16.09
CA LEU A 213 4.61 -13.29 -16.56
C LEU A 213 3.81 -12.00 -16.39
N PHE A 214 3.13 -11.58 -17.46
CA PHE A 214 2.22 -10.44 -17.40
C PHE A 214 1.12 -10.54 -18.47
N LYS A 215 0.07 -9.74 -18.31
CA LYS A 215 -1.07 -9.69 -19.23
C LYS A 215 -1.41 -8.23 -19.54
N LYS A 216 -1.68 -7.94 -20.81
CA LYS A 216 -2.16 -6.62 -21.26
C LYS A 216 -3.68 -6.48 -21.09
N ALA A 217 -4.16 -5.24 -21.15
CA ALA A 217 -5.58 -4.92 -20.95
C ALA A 217 -6.53 -5.57 -21.99
N ASP A 218 -6.02 -5.92 -23.17
CA ASP A 218 -6.74 -6.63 -24.23
C ASP A 218 -6.86 -8.15 -23.97
N GLY A 219 -6.20 -8.67 -22.94
CA GLY A 219 -6.19 -10.09 -22.57
C GLY A 219 -5.00 -10.88 -23.12
N THR A 220 -4.11 -10.26 -23.90
CA THR A 220 -2.91 -10.94 -24.40
C THR A 220 -1.96 -11.29 -23.25
N ASN A 221 -1.58 -12.56 -23.16
CA ASN A 221 -0.63 -13.10 -22.20
C ASN A 221 0.79 -13.00 -22.74
N PHE A 222 1.73 -12.65 -21.87
CA PHE A 222 3.15 -12.58 -22.19
C PHE A 222 3.97 -13.42 -21.21
N VAL A 223 4.97 -14.11 -21.75
CA VAL A 223 5.98 -14.85 -20.98
C VAL A 223 7.35 -14.47 -21.52
N TYR A 224 8.17 -13.86 -20.67
CA TYR A 224 9.57 -13.62 -20.98
C TYR A 224 10.40 -14.65 -20.23
N THR A 225 11.21 -15.42 -20.95
CA THR A 225 12.11 -16.42 -20.39
C THR A 225 13.51 -15.86 -20.30
N PHE A 226 14.15 -16.09 -19.16
CA PHE A 226 15.48 -15.60 -18.84
C PHE A 226 16.41 -16.77 -18.54
N LYS A 227 17.67 -16.58 -18.87
CA LYS A 227 18.77 -17.40 -18.38
C LYS A 227 19.78 -16.52 -17.67
N LYS A 228 20.28 -17.00 -16.53
CA LYS A 228 21.36 -16.36 -15.80
C LYS A 228 22.68 -16.62 -16.53
N ASN A 229 23.43 -15.57 -16.80
CA ASN A 229 24.79 -15.62 -17.29
C ASN A 229 25.64 -14.78 -16.32
N ASP A 230 26.56 -15.42 -15.62
CA ASP A 230 27.27 -14.85 -14.47
C ASP A 230 26.29 -14.23 -13.43
N ASN A 231 26.35 -12.92 -13.23
CA ASN A 231 25.50 -12.16 -12.31
C ASN A 231 24.40 -11.36 -13.04
N THR A 232 24.13 -11.67 -14.31
CA THR A 232 23.15 -10.94 -15.12
C THR A 232 22.12 -11.89 -15.73
N TRP A 233 20.85 -11.49 -15.71
CA TRP A 233 19.80 -12.22 -16.41
C TRP A 233 19.62 -11.69 -17.81
N ILE A 234 19.65 -12.61 -18.78
CA ILE A 234 19.49 -12.31 -20.19
C ILE A 234 18.17 -12.88 -20.65
N VAL A 235 17.38 -12.07 -21.36
CA VAL A 235 16.15 -12.53 -22.00
C VAL A 235 16.53 -13.45 -23.16
N ILE A 236 16.15 -14.72 -23.08
CA ILE A 236 16.40 -15.70 -24.15
C ILE A 236 15.16 -15.93 -25.02
N LYS A 237 13.97 -15.56 -24.53
CA LYS A 237 12.72 -15.74 -25.27
C LYS A 237 11.66 -14.74 -24.80
N LYS A 238 10.93 -14.14 -25.74
CA LYS A 238 9.72 -13.35 -25.48
C LYS A 238 8.58 -13.97 -26.26
N GLU A 239 7.52 -14.37 -25.58
CA GLU A 239 6.36 -15.00 -26.21
C GLU A 239 5.09 -14.27 -25.83
N SER A 240 4.12 -14.28 -26.76
CA SER A 240 2.79 -13.75 -26.52
C SER A 240 1.73 -14.64 -27.15
N LYS A 241 0.60 -14.81 -26.47
CA LYS A 241 -0.56 -15.55 -26.97
C LYS A 241 -1.84 -14.88 -26.46
N GLN A 242 -2.90 -14.93 -27.25
CA GLN A 242 -4.19 -14.42 -26.79
C GLN A 242 -4.72 -15.29 -25.65
N GLY A 243 -5.08 -14.67 -24.53
CA GLY A 243 -5.68 -15.33 -23.37
C GLY A 243 -7.06 -14.79 -23.05
N LYS A 244 -7.58 -15.15 -21.87
CA LYS A 244 -8.84 -14.59 -21.37
C LYS A 244 -8.65 -13.09 -21.06
N LYS A 245 -9.55 -12.25 -21.54
CA LYS A 245 -9.61 -10.85 -21.13
C LYS A 245 -10.13 -10.75 -19.70
N MET A 246 -9.39 -10.08 -18.83
CA MET A 246 -9.78 -9.91 -17.43
C MET A 246 -10.87 -8.83 -17.27
N PRO A 247 -11.77 -8.96 -16.28
CA PRO A 247 -12.76 -7.93 -15.97
C PRO A 247 -12.11 -6.64 -15.47
N LYS A 248 -12.72 -5.49 -15.79
CA LYS A 248 -12.27 -4.16 -15.33
C LYS A 248 -12.84 -3.84 -13.96
N GLU A 249 -12.18 -4.37 -12.93
CA GLU A 249 -12.71 -4.32 -11.56
C GLU A 249 -11.70 -3.87 -10.50
N LEU A 250 -10.43 -3.70 -10.88
CA LEU A 250 -9.39 -3.17 -10.01
C LEU A 250 -9.37 -1.64 -10.12
N LEU A 251 -9.20 -0.95 -9.00
CA LEU A 251 -9.11 0.51 -9.03
C LEU A 251 -7.87 0.95 -9.81
N TRP A 252 -8.02 1.99 -10.63
CA TRP A 252 -6.99 2.42 -11.58
C TRP A 252 -5.64 2.79 -10.93
N TYR A 253 -5.67 3.23 -9.67
CA TYR A 253 -4.50 3.65 -8.91
C TYR A 253 -3.79 2.49 -8.18
N MET A 254 -4.42 1.33 -8.01
CA MET A 254 -3.79 0.18 -7.36
C MET A 254 -2.57 -0.24 -8.18
N TYR A 255 -1.40 -0.37 -7.57
CA TYR A 255 -0.15 -0.69 -8.28
C TYR A 255 0.26 0.37 -9.32
N LYS A 256 -0.31 1.58 -9.27
CA LYS A 256 0.19 2.70 -10.06
C LYS A 256 1.38 3.28 -9.30
N HIS A 257 2.57 3.05 -9.83
CA HIS A 257 3.76 3.73 -9.36
C HIS A 257 3.68 5.20 -9.79
N LEU A 258 3.38 6.08 -8.83
CA LEU A 258 3.84 7.45 -8.93
C LEU A 258 5.34 7.37 -8.68
N ILE A 259 6.14 7.65 -9.71
CA ILE A 259 7.57 7.91 -9.55
C ILE A 259 7.67 9.16 -8.68
N TYR A 260 7.66 8.98 -7.36
CA TYR A 260 8.15 9.99 -6.46
C TYR A 260 9.66 9.79 -6.43
N ILE A 261 10.36 10.67 -7.15
CA ILE A 261 11.76 10.92 -6.91
C ILE A 261 11.88 11.17 -5.40
N MET A 262 12.55 10.27 -4.68
CA MET A 262 12.88 10.45 -3.27
C MET A 262 13.83 11.65 -3.15
N LEU A 263 13.28 12.86 -3.13
CA LEU A 263 13.91 14.03 -2.55
C LEU A 263 13.66 13.96 -1.05
N GLY A 264 14.63 13.45 -0.29
CA GLY A 264 14.50 13.47 1.17
C GLY A 264 15.40 12.54 1.96
N SER A 265 16.63 12.30 1.53
CA SER A 265 17.70 11.97 2.48
C SER A 265 17.95 13.19 3.36
N ILE A 266 17.11 13.43 4.36
CA ILE A 266 17.44 14.33 5.45
C ILE A 266 18.23 13.50 6.45
N THR A 267 19.53 13.72 6.37
CA THR A 267 20.54 13.43 7.39
C THR A 267 19.97 13.54 8.79
N MET A 268 20.06 12.44 9.55
CA MET A 268 20.08 12.51 11.01
C MET A 268 21.25 13.42 11.42
N ARG A 269 20.94 14.48 12.17
CA ARG A 269 21.86 15.14 13.09
C ARG A 269 21.30 15.00 14.49
#